data_AF-A0A2T3GEA6-F1
#
_entry.id   AF-A0A2T3GEA6-F1
#
_cell.length_a   1.000
_cell.length_b   1.000
_cell.length_c   1.000
_cell.angle_alpha   90.00
_cell.angle_beta   90.00
_cell.angle_gamma   90.00
#
_symmetry.space_group_name_H-M   'P 1'
#
loop_
_entity.id
_entity.type
_entity.pdbx_description
1 polymer ?
#
loop_
_entity_poly.entity_id
_entity_poly.type
_entity_poly.pdbx_seq_one_letter_code
_entity_poly.pdbx_strand_id
1 'polypeptide(L)' 'MKGNMKAYKPASEDREIKEIQDVFRKDDAPTDDENPLVMTSIRLHAKTRAAAKVYAIEHGMKMQEVIENALSKYIGER' A
#
# COMPACT_ATOMS: atom_id res chain seq x y z
N MET A 1 -21.01 6.45 -11.63
CA MET A 1 -19.61 6.16 -12.03
C MET A 1 -19.37 4.65 -11.89
N LYS A 2 -19.32 3.89 -13.00
CA LYS A 2 -18.99 2.46 -12.98
C LYS A 2 -17.47 2.32 -13.04
N GLY A 3 -16.83 2.18 -11.88
CA GLY A 3 -15.40 1.92 -11.79
C GLY A 3 -15.07 0.55 -12.40
N ASN A 4 -14.17 0.54 -13.38
CA ASN A 4 -13.74 -0.66 -14.06
C ASN A 4 -12.78 -1.44 -13.14
N MET A 5 -13.30 -2.17 -12.15
CA MET A 5 -12.54 -3.01 -11.19
C MET A 5 -11.85 -4.24 -11.84
N LYS A 6 -11.63 -4.25 -13.17
CA LYS A 6 -11.13 -5.40 -13.93
C LYS A 6 -9.62 -5.43 -14.19
N ALA A 7 -8.82 -4.51 -13.64
CA ALA A 7 -7.38 -4.44 -13.94
C ALA A 7 -6.43 -4.54 -12.73
N TYR A 8 -6.91 -4.95 -11.55
CA TYR A 8 -6.02 -5.24 -10.42
C TYR A 8 -5.62 -6.72 -10.40
N LYS A 9 -4.64 -7.08 -11.24
CA LYS A 9 -3.77 -8.24 -11.02
C LYS A 9 -2.53 -7.73 -10.26
N PRO A 10 -2.33 -8.09 -8.99
CA PRO A 10 -1.04 -7.88 -8.32
C PRO A 10 0.01 -8.66 -9.13
N ALA A 11 1.17 -8.04 -9.38
CA ALA A 11 2.27 -8.70 -10.10
C ALA A 11 2.84 -9.92 -9.34
N SER A 12 2.50 -10.04 -8.07
CA SER A 12 3.24 -10.77 -7.04
C SER A 12 2.46 -11.91 -6.39
N GLU A 13 1.38 -12.44 -7.00
CA GLU A 13 0.68 -13.57 -6.36
C GLU A 13 1.55 -14.84 -6.27
N ASP A 14 2.48 -15.10 -7.19
CA ASP A 14 3.32 -16.33 -7.18
C ASP A 14 4.72 -16.16 -7.84
N ARG A 15 5.29 -14.95 -7.91
CA ARG A 15 6.61 -14.72 -8.54
C ARG A 15 7.66 -14.32 -7.51
N GLU A 16 8.85 -14.90 -7.62
CA GLU A 16 10.06 -14.37 -6.95
C GLU A 16 10.26 -12.91 -7.35
N ILE A 17 10.39 -12.04 -6.35
CA ILE A 17 10.73 -10.63 -6.52
C ILE A 17 12.25 -10.55 -6.69
N LYS A 18 12.73 -10.05 -7.83
CA LYS A 18 14.17 -9.91 -8.11
C LYS A 18 14.58 -8.45 -8.26
N GLU A 19 13.69 -7.61 -8.76
CA GLU A 19 13.96 -6.21 -9.05
C GLU A 19 12.82 -5.31 -8.56
N ILE A 20 13.09 -4.02 -8.37
CA ILE A 20 12.10 -3.02 -7.91
C ILE A 20 10.86 -2.99 -8.82
N GLN A 21 11.07 -3.20 -10.12
CA GLN A 21 10.00 -3.19 -11.13
C GLN A 21 9.04 -4.39 -11.01
N ASP A 22 9.41 -5.43 -10.26
CA ASP A 22 8.50 -6.54 -9.94
C ASP A 22 7.46 -6.14 -8.88
N VAL A 23 7.75 -5.08 -8.12
CA VAL A 23 6.89 -4.52 -7.07
C VAL A 23 6.16 -3.27 -7.55
N PHE A 24 6.89 -2.39 -8.23
CA PHE A 24 6.40 -1.10 -8.70
C PHE A 24 6.10 -1.11 -10.19
N ARG A 25 4.97 -0.52 -10.58
CA ARG A 25 4.70 -0.21 -12.00
C ARG A 25 5.52 1.04 -12.36
N LYS A 26 5.89 1.19 -13.63
CA LYS A 26 6.48 2.44 -14.11
C LYS A 26 5.46 3.57 -13.87
N ASP A 27 5.84 4.54 -13.07
CA ASP A 27 5.06 5.74 -12.84
C ASP A 27 5.27 6.69 -14.03
N ASP A 28 4.26 6.80 -14.90
CA ASP A 28 4.32 7.62 -16.12
C ASP A 28 3.93 9.10 -15.88
N ALA A 29 3.71 9.53 -14.63
CA ALA A 29 3.24 10.87 -14.32
C ALA A 29 4.32 11.72 -13.63
N PRO A 30 4.74 12.86 -14.22
CA PRO A 30 5.55 13.84 -13.49
C PRO A 30 4.69 14.47 -12.40
N THR A 31 5.15 14.39 -11.15
CA THR A 31 4.53 15.04 -9.99
C THR A 31 5.48 16.13 -9.50
N ASP A 32 4.99 17.36 -9.37
CA ASP A 32 5.74 18.51 -8.83
C ASP A 32 5.86 18.50 -7.28
N ASP A 33 5.42 17.41 -6.63
CA ASP A 33 5.53 17.19 -5.19
C ASP A 33 6.78 16.34 -4.91
N GLU A 34 7.59 16.73 -3.92
CA GLU A 34 8.77 15.96 -3.51
C GLU A 34 8.39 14.60 -2.89
N ASN A 35 7.16 14.45 -2.37
CA ASN A 35 6.67 13.19 -1.80
C ASN A 35 5.13 13.00 -1.98
N PRO A 36 4.66 12.73 -3.21
CA PRO A 36 3.24 12.58 -3.50
C PRO A 36 2.68 11.29 -2.89
N LEU A 37 1.39 11.32 -2.50
CA LEU A 37 0.67 10.11 -2.14
C LEU A 37 0.45 9.22 -3.39
N VAL A 38 1.06 8.03 -3.39
CA VAL A 38 0.90 7.03 -4.46
C VAL A 38 -0.13 5.97 -4.07
N MET A 39 -1.14 5.77 -4.92
CA MET A 39 -2.18 4.76 -4.70
C MET A 39 -1.59 3.35 -4.83
N THR A 40 -1.34 2.72 -3.69
CA THR A 40 -0.81 1.35 -3.62
C THR A 40 -1.90 0.38 -3.21
N SER A 41 -2.25 -0.54 -4.10
CA SER A 41 -3.17 -1.63 -3.79
C SER A 41 -2.39 -2.82 -3.25
N ILE A 42 -2.84 -3.39 -2.13
CA ILE A 42 -2.27 -4.61 -1.53
C ILE A 42 -3.38 -5.55 -1.09
N ARG A 43 -3.10 -6.85 -1.09
CA ARG A 43 -3.99 -7.83 -0.45
C ARG A 43 -3.48 -8.11 0.96
N LEU A 44 -4.39 -8.05 1.91
CA LEU A 44 -4.12 -8.36 3.33
C LEU A 44 -5.00 -9.53 3.75
N HIS A 45 -4.48 -10.38 4.64
CA HIS A 45 -5.33 -11.33 5.34
C HIS A 45 -6.43 -10.60 6.11
N ALA A 46 -7.64 -11.18 6.11
CA ALA A 46 -8.81 -10.58 6.74
C ALA A 46 -8.57 -10.23 8.21
N LYS A 47 -7.88 -11.11 8.95
CA LYS A 47 -7.51 -10.89 10.37
C LYS A 47 -6.62 -9.67 10.54
N THR A 48 -5.58 -9.54 9.73
CA THR A 48 -4.64 -8.39 9.78
C THR A 48 -5.35 -7.09 9.45
N ARG A 49 -6.20 -7.09 8.41
CA ARG A 49 -7.01 -5.91 8.06
C ARG A 49 -7.98 -5.52 9.17
N ALA A 50 -8.60 -6.48 9.84
CA ALA A 50 -9.50 -6.20 10.96
C ALA A 50 -8.75 -5.60 12.16
N ALA A 51 -7.60 -6.19 12.53
CA ALA A 51 -6.76 -5.68 13.61
C ALA A 51 -6.29 -4.25 13.35
N ALA A 52 -5.83 -3.95 12.14
CA ALA A 52 -5.41 -2.60 11.76
C ALA A 52 -6.56 -1.57 11.88
N LYS A 53 -7.80 -1.96 11.54
CA LYS A 53 -8.96 -1.08 11.70
C LYS A 53 -9.31 -0.79 13.16
N VAL A 54 -9.24 -1.80 14.02
CA VAL A 54 -9.48 -1.63 15.45
C VAL A 54 -8.45 -0.66 16.02
N TYR A 55 -7.17 -0.90 15.72
CA TYR A 55 -6.08 -0.01 16.13
C TYR A 55 -6.30 1.44 15.66
N ALA A 56 -6.71 1.62 14.39
CA ALA A 56 -7.01 2.93 13.82
C ALA A 56 -8.09 3.68 14.62
N ILE A 57 -9.17 3.00 14.99
CA ILE A 57 -10.26 3.58 15.80
C ILE A 57 -9.76 3.94 17.20
N GLU A 58 -9.03 3.05 17.85
CA GLU A 58 -8.52 3.25 19.23
C GLU A 58 -7.57 4.45 19.34
N HIS A 59 -6.84 4.77 18.27
CA HIS A 59 -5.82 5.82 18.26
C HIS A 59 -6.21 7.05 17.44
N GLY A 60 -7.45 7.12 16.92
CA GLY A 60 -7.91 8.25 16.11
C GLY A 60 -7.16 8.41 14.79
N MET A 61 -6.67 7.32 14.21
CA MET A 61 -5.86 7.31 12.99
C MET A 61 -6.67 6.84 11.78
N LYS A 62 -6.22 7.23 10.59
CA LYS A 62 -6.64 6.62 9.33
C LYS A 62 -5.94 5.27 9.15
N MET A 63 -6.59 4.35 8.46
CA MET A 63 -5.96 3.07 8.06
C MET A 63 -4.64 3.26 7.31
N GLN A 64 -4.54 4.33 6.51
CA GLN A 64 -3.30 4.68 5.80
C GLN A 64 -2.17 5.00 6.77
N GLU A 65 -2.39 5.89 7.74
CA GLU A 65 -1.39 6.28 8.75
C GLU A 65 -0.93 5.08 9.59
N VAL A 66 -1.85 4.17 9.92
CA VAL A 66 -1.49 2.92 10.63
C VAL A 66 -0.55 2.05 9.80
N ILE A 67 -0.83 1.90 8.50
CA ILE A 67 0.00 1.10 7.60
C ILE A 67 1.36 1.77 7.38
N GLU A 68 1.39 3.07 7.09
CA GLU A 68 2.63 3.84 6.89
C GLU A 68 3.52 3.81 8.13
N ASN A 69 2.97 4.06 9.32
CA ASN A 69 3.72 4.01 10.58
C ASN A 69 4.28 2.60 10.86
N ALA A 70 3.48 1.56 10.59
CA ALA A 70 3.92 0.17 10.78
C ALA A 70 5.06 -0.19 9.81
N LEU A 71 4.96 0.23 8.55
CA LEU A 71 5.99 -0.01 7.53
C LEU A 71 7.26 0.79 7.81
N SER A 72 7.17 2.09 8.11
CA SER A 72 8.31 2.93 8.48
C SER A 72 9.07 2.34 9.66
N LYS A 73 8.36 1.90 10.72
CA LYS A 73 8.97 1.25 11.88
C LYS A 73 9.64 -0.09 11.54
N TYR A 74 9.05 -0.86 10.63
CA TYR A 74 9.58 -2.17 10.23
C TYR A 74 10.80 -2.06 9.31
N ILE A 75 10.75 -1.15 8.34
CA ILE A 75 11.80 -0.93 7.34
C ILE A 75 12.95 -0.10 7.93
N GLY A 76 12.68 0.67 8.99
CA GLY A 76 13.67 1.51 9.66
C GLY A 76 13.87 2.87 8.97
N GLU A 77 12.89 3.33 8.21
CA GLU A 77 12.90 4.70 7.68
C GLU A 77 12.82 5.67 8.86
N ARG A 78 13.91 6.42 9.07
CA ARG A 78 14.02 7.53 10.02
C ARG A 78 13.89 8.85 9.29
#